data_AF-A0A923I7N8-F1
#
_entry.id   AF-A0A923I7N8-F1
#
_cell.length_a   1.000
_cell.length_b   1.000
_cell.length_c   1.000
_cell.angle_alpha   90.00
_cell.angle_beta   90.00
_cell.angle_gamma   90.00
#
_symmetry.space_group_name_H-M   'P 1'
#
loop_
_entity.id
_entity.type
_entity.pdbx_description
1 polymer ?
#
loop_
_entity_poly.entity_id
_entity_poly.type
_entity_poly.pdbx_seq_one_letter_code
_entity_poly.pdbx_strand_id
1 'polypeptide(L)'
;MGLDFLILYEHVVREYESLLLLKAELERRGYSVEIRQLLDRKKLKYFTWKRPRVLVASNLYDNEGLNSHVYNNVGRCERVVNLHWEQMLSDTQEAEPWFNFSGNARKCVQTCWGERTRRRLIDHGVPPQNAVVTGAVMMDFLRPEFEGYFLDRAALCREFGLDPDKRLLLYISSFGYASMGEDEVAELSRMAGQDFSEFARVNRESMAATLDWFDRYLAVHPDVELVYRRHPSEWDSPALAALAAKRPGFHVIFEHSVKQWITAADDIFIWMSTAIAEVYFAGKSCRILRPQPIPHEFDPVIYRDGRCVGSYEEFAAALSAPAAEFPIPKEVIEGYFDDDPARPAYLRMADLLEQVHREPPRDHPFDAAFRPHFNWLKCFALIGVHALDALHLDPARFRRICPPFADFAGRIYGYIQKAKVAPAQQQVWRQKIARYIK
;
A
#
# COMPACT_ATOMS: atom_id res chain seq x y z
N MET A 1 20.71 18.65 19.21
CA MET A 1 21.08 18.40 17.80
C MET A 1 19.79 18.40 16.99
N GLY A 2 19.79 19.09 15.84
CA GLY A 2 18.64 19.08 14.92
C GLY A 2 18.36 17.66 14.41
N LEU A 3 17.20 17.46 13.78
CA LEU A 3 16.85 16.18 13.16
C LEU A 3 17.19 16.26 11.66
N ASP A 4 17.80 15.23 11.08
CA ASP A 4 18.10 15.24 9.64
C ASP A 4 16.85 14.90 8.85
N PHE A 5 16.19 13.79 9.20
CA PHE A 5 15.00 13.29 8.51
C PHE A 5 13.84 13.04 9.48
N LEU A 6 12.68 13.64 9.19
CA LEU A 6 11.40 13.22 9.75
C LEU A 6 10.60 12.51 8.66
N ILE A 7 10.35 11.23 8.84
CA ILE A 7 9.55 10.41 7.92
C ILE A 7 8.15 10.25 8.51
N LEU A 8 7.14 10.65 7.76
CA LEU A 8 5.74 10.48 8.12
C LEU A 8 5.15 9.26 7.43
N TYR A 9 4.39 8.46 8.17
CA TYR A 9 3.64 7.34 7.63
C TYR A 9 2.15 7.43 7.93
N GLU A 10 1.33 6.84 7.06
CA GLU A 10 -0.12 6.73 7.25
C GLU A 10 -0.53 5.29 7.55
N HIS A 11 -0.10 4.35 6.70
CA HIS A 11 -0.50 2.94 6.78
C HIS A 11 0.67 2.04 7.17
N VAL A 12 0.53 1.31 8.29
CA VAL A 12 1.58 0.42 8.79
C VAL A 12 1.90 -0.69 7.79
N VAL A 13 0.86 -1.36 7.30
CA VAL A 13 0.98 -2.55 6.42
C VAL A 13 1.67 -2.21 5.09
N ARG A 14 1.44 -1.00 4.56
CA ARG A 14 1.96 -0.57 3.25
C ARG A 14 3.35 0.04 3.33
N GLU A 15 3.64 0.77 4.41
CA GLU A 15 4.78 1.68 4.43
C GLU A 15 5.85 1.26 5.44
N TYR A 16 5.44 0.79 6.63
CA TYR A 16 6.30 0.87 7.81
C TYR A 16 7.56 0.01 7.71
N GLU A 17 7.46 -1.18 7.11
CA GLU A 17 8.60 -2.07 6.90
C GLU A 17 9.64 -1.45 5.96
N SER A 18 9.21 -0.90 4.82
CA SER A 18 10.04 -0.15 3.88
C SER A 18 10.67 1.10 4.52
N LEU A 19 9.91 1.80 5.37
CA LEU A 19 10.42 2.97 6.08
C LEU A 19 11.47 2.62 7.13
N LEU A 20 11.35 1.46 7.79
CA LEU A 20 12.38 0.95 8.69
C LEU A 20 13.67 0.61 7.94
N LEU A 21 13.57 0.05 6.74
CA LEU A 21 14.71 -0.20 5.85
C LEU A 21 15.42 1.11 5.48
N LEU A 22 14.67 2.11 4.99
CA LEU A 22 15.22 3.44 4.69
C LEU A 22 15.85 4.10 5.92
N LYS A 23 15.17 4.03 7.05
CA LYS A 23 15.67 4.60 8.30
C LYS A 23 16.99 3.98 8.71
N ALA A 24 17.10 2.66 8.66
CA ALA A 24 18.30 1.97 9.09
C ALA A 24 19.48 2.24 8.13
N GLU A 25 19.24 2.37 6.82
CA GLU A 25 20.26 2.78 5.86
C GLU A 25 20.73 4.23 6.09
N LEU A 26 19.81 5.17 6.32
CA LEU A 26 20.15 6.57 6.61
C LEU A 26 20.92 6.70 7.94
N GLU A 27 20.54 5.94 8.98
CA GLU A 27 21.27 5.91 10.25
C GLU A 27 22.67 5.33 10.08
N ARG A 28 22.84 4.29 9.25
CA ARG A 28 24.15 3.74 8.89
C ARG A 28 25.05 4.78 8.22
N ARG A 29 24.48 5.66 7.39
CA ARG A 29 25.16 6.82 6.77
C ARG A 29 25.44 7.98 7.75
N GLY A 30 25.05 7.85 9.02
CA GLY A 30 25.32 8.84 10.06
C GLY A 30 24.24 9.90 10.27
N TYR A 31 23.04 9.70 9.69
CA TYR A 31 21.93 10.66 9.84
C TYR A 31 21.00 10.34 11.00
N SER A 32 20.48 11.39 11.62
CA SER A 32 19.41 11.28 12.61
C SER A 32 18.03 11.18 11.95
N VAL A 33 17.30 10.09 12.23
CA VAL A 33 16.00 9.81 11.58
C VAL A 33 14.92 9.52 12.62
N GLU A 34 13.75 10.12 12.48
CA GLU A 34 12.55 9.71 13.23
C GLU A 34 11.42 9.34 12.26
N ILE A 35 10.73 8.22 12.53
CA ILE A 35 9.48 7.84 11.86
C ILE A 35 8.31 8.20 12.78
N ARG A 36 7.29 8.88 12.25
CA ARG A 36 6.09 9.29 12.98
C ARG A 36 4.83 9.05 12.18
N GLN A 37 3.75 8.71 12.87
CA GLN A 37 2.45 8.56 12.25
C GLN A 37 1.86 9.96 12.00
N LEU A 38 1.23 10.17 10.84
CA LEU A 38 0.73 11.47 10.39
C LEU A 38 -0.30 12.13 11.35
N LEU A 39 -1.13 11.31 11.99
CA LEU A 39 -2.13 11.64 13.01
C LEU A 39 -1.58 11.47 14.44
N ASP A 40 -0.26 11.35 14.65
CA ASP A 40 0.33 11.50 15.98
C ASP A 40 0.13 12.94 16.48
N ARG A 41 0.16 13.12 17.82
CA ARG A 41 0.09 14.44 18.46
C ARG A 41 1.18 15.35 17.90
N LYS A 42 0.84 16.62 17.66
CA LYS A 42 1.81 17.60 17.14
C LYS A 42 2.89 17.86 18.19
N LYS A 43 4.15 17.71 17.80
CA LYS A 43 5.29 17.80 18.73
C LYS A 43 6.02 19.12 18.54
N LEU A 44 5.86 20.03 19.51
CA LEU A 44 6.48 21.37 19.49
C LEU A 44 8.01 21.34 19.31
N LYS A 45 8.68 20.26 19.72
CA LYS A 45 10.11 20.06 19.50
C LYS A 45 10.51 20.17 18.02
N TYR A 46 9.64 19.78 17.08
CA TYR A 46 9.92 19.86 15.65
C TYR A 46 9.78 21.27 15.07
N PHE A 47 9.20 22.21 15.82
CA PHE A 47 9.16 23.64 15.45
C PHE A 47 10.35 24.42 16.02
N THR A 48 11.13 23.80 16.90
CA THR A 48 12.15 24.46 17.72
C THR A 48 13.47 23.69 17.66
N TRP A 49 13.90 23.03 18.75
CA TRP A 49 15.26 22.49 18.90
C TRP A 49 15.50 21.17 18.17
N LYS A 50 14.46 20.50 17.68
CA LYS A 50 14.53 19.25 16.91
C LYS A 50 13.87 19.40 15.53
N ARG A 51 13.90 20.60 14.95
CA ARG A 51 13.36 20.85 13.62
C ARG A 51 14.07 19.96 12.58
N PRO A 52 13.31 19.22 11.74
CA PRO A 52 13.91 18.39 10.71
C PRO A 52 14.47 19.23 9.57
N ARG A 53 15.59 18.78 8.99
CA ARG A 53 16.15 19.37 7.76
C ARG A 53 15.39 18.92 6.52
N VAL A 54 14.96 17.67 6.48
CA VAL A 54 14.12 17.10 5.41
C VAL A 54 12.89 16.44 6.03
N LEU A 55 11.71 16.71 5.45
CA LEU A 55 10.48 16.00 5.76
C LEU A 55 10.13 15.06 4.61
N VAL A 56 9.92 13.79 4.94
CA VAL A 56 9.50 12.76 4.00
C VAL A 56 8.03 12.43 4.28
N ALA A 57 7.14 12.72 3.33
CA ALA A 57 5.71 12.48 3.44
C ALA A 57 5.31 11.15 2.79
N SER A 58 4.31 10.48 3.36
CA SER A 58 3.69 9.28 2.79
C SER A 58 2.98 9.58 1.46
N ASN A 59 2.14 10.61 1.47
CA ASN A 59 1.39 11.13 0.33
C ASN A 59 1.22 12.65 0.46
N LEU A 60 1.18 13.37 -0.66
CA LEU A 60 1.12 14.83 -0.68
C LEU A 60 0.69 15.35 -2.07
N TYR A 61 -0.62 15.56 -2.29
CA TYR A 61 -1.15 15.88 -3.62
C TYR A 61 -1.37 17.37 -3.91
N ASP A 62 -1.64 18.18 -2.88
CA ASP A 62 -2.03 19.58 -3.06
C ASP A 62 -1.55 20.50 -1.91
N ASN A 63 -2.00 21.75 -1.93
CA ASN A 63 -1.70 22.74 -0.90
C ASN A 63 -2.26 22.35 0.49
N GLU A 64 -3.39 21.64 0.54
CA GLU A 64 -3.96 21.21 1.82
C GLU A 64 -3.15 20.07 2.42
N GLY A 65 -2.72 19.11 1.60
CA GLY A 65 -1.72 18.11 1.95
C GLY A 65 -0.43 18.77 2.44
N LEU A 66 0.06 19.81 1.75
CA LEU A 66 1.30 20.51 2.13
C LEU A 66 1.13 21.18 3.51
N ASN A 67 -0.01 21.80 3.75
CA ASN A 67 -0.33 22.41 5.03
C ASN A 67 -0.47 21.35 6.14
N SER A 68 -1.26 20.30 5.89
CA SER A 68 -1.59 19.24 6.83
C SER A 68 -0.40 18.36 7.19
N HIS A 69 0.40 17.96 6.21
CA HIS A 69 1.46 16.95 6.37
C HIS A 69 2.80 17.60 6.69
N VAL A 70 3.07 18.80 6.19
CA VAL A 70 4.34 19.51 6.43
C VAL A 70 4.16 20.60 7.47
N TYR A 71 3.42 21.67 7.14
CA TYR A 71 3.36 22.86 7.98
C TYR A 71 2.85 22.59 9.40
N ASN A 72 1.75 21.82 9.52
CA ASN A 72 1.16 21.47 10.81
C ASN A 72 2.02 20.52 11.65
N ASN A 73 3.04 19.87 11.09
CA ASN A 73 3.94 18.97 11.81
C ASN A 73 5.27 19.64 12.19
N VAL A 74 5.80 20.54 11.34
CA VAL A 74 7.17 21.07 11.49
C VAL A 74 7.33 22.56 11.15
N GLY A 75 6.25 23.23 10.75
CA GLY A 75 6.29 24.58 10.19
C GLY A 75 6.79 24.60 8.75
N ARG A 76 7.31 25.75 8.30
CA ARG A 76 7.87 25.86 6.94
C ARG A 76 9.05 24.91 6.78
N CYS A 77 9.08 24.13 5.71
CA CYS A 77 10.20 23.25 5.38
C CYS A 77 10.40 23.25 3.87
N GLU A 78 11.54 23.77 3.39
CA GLU A 78 11.82 23.86 1.95
C GLU A 78 12.21 22.51 1.33
N ARG A 79 12.52 21.50 2.16
CA ARG A 79 12.99 20.19 1.72
C ARG A 79 11.94 19.14 2.05
N VAL A 80 11.06 18.91 1.08
CA VAL A 80 9.96 17.96 1.19
C VAL A 80 10.11 16.90 0.10
N VAL A 81 10.15 15.64 0.51
CA VAL A 81 10.10 14.47 -0.38
C VAL A 81 8.80 13.75 -0.14
N ASN A 82 8.02 13.50 -1.20
CA ASN A 82 6.81 12.71 -1.15
C ASN A 82 7.08 11.31 -1.73
N LEU A 83 6.87 10.28 -0.90
CA LEU A 83 7.08 8.89 -1.29
C LEU A 83 6.02 8.38 -2.27
N HIS A 84 4.84 9.01 -2.27
CA HIS A 84 3.78 8.75 -3.24
C HIS A 84 3.43 7.25 -3.30
N TRP A 85 2.93 6.70 -2.19
CA TRP A 85 2.72 5.25 -2.04
C TRP A 85 1.62 4.64 -2.91
N GLU A 86 0.81 5.45 -3.61
CA GLU A 86 -0.19 4.99 -4.57
C GLU A 86 0.13 5.55 -5.96
N GLN A 87 0.59 4.69 -6.88
CA GLN A 87 0.99 5.08 -8.24
C GLN A 87 0.33 4.24 -9.33
N MET A 88 -0.47 3.24 -8.95
CA MET A 88 -1.12 2.32 -9.89
C MET A 88 -2.58 2.74 -10.07
N LEU A 89 -2.91 3.19 -11.28
CA LEU A 89 -4.19 3.82 -11.59
C LEU A 89 -4.76 3.27 -12.90
N SER A 90 -6.06 3.44 -13.17
CA SER A 90 -6.61 3.31 -14.53
C SER A 90 -6.25 4.55 -15.37
N ASP A 91 -6.42 4.48 -16.69
CA ASP A 91 -6.10 5.63 -17.55
C ASP A 91 -7.07 6.79 -17.33
N THR A 92 -8.33 6.48 -17.03
CA THR A 92 -9.31 7.48 -16.56
C THR A 92 -8.79 8.19 -15.32
N GLN A 93 -8.35 7.44 -14.30
CA GLN A 93 -7.78 8.01 -13.09
C GLN A 93 -6.48 8.80 -13.35
N GLU A 94 -5.62 8.33 -14.24
CA GLU A 94 -4.38 9.04 -14.60
C GLU A 94 -4.66 10.42 -15.22
N ALA A 95 -5.76 10.57 -15.96
CA ALA A 95 -6.18 11.84 -16.56
C ALA A 95 -6.89 12.79 -15.58
N GLU A 96 -7.44 12.26 -14.48
CA GLU A 96 -8.19 13.05 -13.51
C GLU A 96 -7.27 13.95 -12.65
N PRO A 97 -7.59 15.25 -12.47
CA PRO A 97 -6.79 16.15 -11.63
C PRO A 97 -6.63 15.67 -10.18
N TRP A 98 -7.60 14.91 -9.68
CA TRP A 98 -7.61 14.38 -8.31
C TRP A 98 -6.42 13.46 -8.00
N PHE A 99 -5.98 12.67 -8.99
CA PHE A 99 -4.86 11.71 -8.84
C PHE A 99 -3.51 12.30 -9.24
N ASN A 100 -3.47 13.62 -9.48
CA ASN A 100 -2.29 14.34 -9.91
C ASN A 100 -1.97 15.47 -8.92
N PHE A 101 -0.72 15.95 -8.97
CA PHE A 101 -0.29 17.01 -8.07
C PHE A 101 -0.85 18.35 -8.49
N SER A 102 -1.18 19.22 -7.53
CA SER A 102 -1.65 20.59 -7.78
C SER A 102 -1.00 21.59 -6.83
N GLY A 103 -1.07 22.88 -7.18
CA GLY A 103 -0.50 23.96 -6.38
C GLY A 103 1.00 23.77 -6.09
N ASN A 104 1.40 24.12 -4.87
CA ASN A 104 2.79 24.04 -4.42
C ASN A 104 3.25 22.62 -4.09
N ALA A 105 2.36 21.61 -4.05
CA ALA A 105 2.78 20.22 -3.92
C ALA A 105 3.66 19.79 -5.10
N ARG A 106 3.43 20.32 -6.32
CA ARG A 106 4.28 20.09 -7.51
C ARG A 106 5.75 20.50 -7.30
N LYS A 107 6.01 21.42 -6.38
CA LYS A 107 7.35 21.93 -6.06
C LYS A 107 8.10 21.04 -5.06
N CYS A 108 7.42 20.07 -4.45
CA CYS A 108 8.08 19.06 -3.61
C CYS A 108 8.70 17.99 -4.50
N VAL A 109 9.72 17.29 -3.99
CA VAL A 109 10.31 16.14 -4.71
C VAL A 109 9.31 14.99 -4.69
N GLN A 110 8.91 14.52 -5.86
CA GLN A 110 7.96 13.43 -6.09
C GLN A 110 8.72 12.18 -6.53
N THR A 111 8.70 11.13 -5.70
CA THR A 111 9.38 9.87 -6.07
C THR A 111 8.48 9.02 -6.95
N CYS A 112 9.07 8.44 -7.99
CA CYS A 112 8.41 7.61 -8.97
C CYS A 112 8.94 6.19 -8.87
N TRP A 113 8.05 5.20 -8.89
CA TRP A 113 8.46 3.80 -8.95
C TRP A 113 9.06 3.43 -10.31
N GLY A 114 8.63 4.06 -11.39
CA GLY A 114 9.16 3.82 -12.74
C GLY A 114 8.99 5.01 -13.68
N GLU A 115 9.54 4.89 -14.89
CA GLU A 115 9.62 5.98 -15.87
C GLU A 115 8.27 6.35 -16.48
N ARG A 116 7.29 5.43 -16.51
CA ARG A 116 5.91 5.75 -16.95
C ARG A 116 5.25 6.71 -15.97
N THR A 117 5.36 6.44 -14.66
CA THR A 117 4.84 7.35 -13.64
C THR A 117 5.57 8.70 -13.70
N ARG A 118 6.91 8.70 -13.84
CA ARG A 118 7.66 9.96 -13.99
C ARG A 118 7.16 10.82 -15.14
N ARG A 119 6.98 10.22 -16.33
CA ARG A 119 6.42 10.91 -17.50
C ARG A 119 5.04 11.48 -17.21
N ARG A 120 4.12 10.66 -16.67
CA ARG A 120 2.77 11.11 -16.28
C ARG A 120 2.82 12.33 -15.37
N LEU A 121 3.66 12.32 -14.34
CA LEU A 121 3.74 13.43 -13.39
C LEU A 121 4.25 14.72 -14.04
N ILE A 122 5.22 14.61 -14.96
CA ILE A 122 5.75 15.75 -15.72
C ILE A 122 4.66 16.32 -16.64
N ASP A 123 3.94 15.45 -17.35
CA ASP A 123 2.85 15.86 -18.25
C ASP A 123 1.73 16.58 -17.49
N HIS A 124 1.54 16.26 -16.20
CA HIS A 124 0.60 16.93 -15.30
C HIS A 124 1.21 18.09 -14.50
N GLY A 125 2.38 18.58 -14.90
CA GLY A 125 2.96 19.84 -14.46
C GLY A 125 3.88 19.75 -13.23
N VAL A 126 4.31 18.56 -12.80
CA VAL A 126 5.44 18.43 -11.87
C VAL A 126 6.72 18.82 -12.62
N PRO A 127 7.53 19.78 -12.12
CA PRO A 127 8.80 20.12 -12.74
C PRO A 127 9.71 18.89 -12.89
N PRO A 128 10.38 18.68 -14.04
CA PRO A 128 11.20 17.49 -14.27
C PRO A 128 12.29 17.22 -13.21
N GLN A 129 12.85 18.28 -12.61
CA GLN A 129 13.84 18.16 -11.53
C GLN A 129 13.25 17.64 -10.20
N ASN A 130 11.93 17.73 -10.05
CA ASN A 130 11.21 17.28 -8.87
C ASN A 130 10.64 15.85 -9.04
N ALA A 131 10.49 15.34 -10.26
CA ALA A 131 10.04 13.97 -10.52
C ALA A 131 11.25 13.01 -10.69
N VAL A 132 11.50 12.16 -9.69
CA VAL A 132 12.69 11.29 -9.64
C VAL A 132 12.30 9.82 -9.59
N VAL A 133 12.82 9.01 -10.52
CA VAL A 133 12.69 7.54 -10.43
C VAL A 133 13.65 7.02 -9.37
N THR A 134 13.10 6.33 -8.38
CA THR A 134 13.88 5.66 -7.32
C THR A 134 13.65 4.16 -7.27
N GLY A 135 12.66 3.66 -8.01
CA GLY A 135 12.11 2.33 -7.79
C GLY A 135 11.17 2.28 -6.58
N ALA A 136 10.59 1.10 -6.39
CA ALA A 136 9.63 0.80 -5.33
C ALA A 136 10.34 0.08 -4.17
N VAL A 137 10.62 0.77 -3.06
CA VAL A 137 11.39 0.24 -1.91
C VAL A 137 10.82 -1.09 -1.38
N MET A 138 9.51 -1.25 -1.39
CA MET A 138 8.83 -2.48 -0.96
C MET A 138 9.13 -3.71 -1.84
N MET A 139 9.60 -3.52 -3.08
CA MET A 139 10.03 -4.61 -3.95
C MET A 139 11.41 -5.14 -3.58
N ASP A 140 12.24 -4.35 -2.88
CA ASP A 140 13.60 -4.79 -2.52
C ASP A 140 13.60 -6.03 -1.63
N PHE A 141 12.56 -6.24 -0.82
CA PHE A 141 12.41 -7.44 0.02
C PHE A 141 12.29 -8.74 -0.79
N LEU A 142 12.04 -8.68 -2.10
CA LEU A 142 11.99 -9.82 -3.00
C LEU A 142 13.31 -10.08 -3.72
N ARG A 143 14.29 -9.19 -3.57
CA ARG A 143 15.59 -9.34 -4.24
C ARG A 143 16.45 -10.39 -3.55
N PRO A 144 17.47 -10.95 -4.25
CA PRO A 144 18.40 -11.92 -3.67
C PRO A 144 19.11 -11.42 -2.40
N GLU A 145 19.35 -10.11 -2.27
CA GLU A 145 19.96 -9.53 -1.07
C GLU A 145 19.11 -9.71 0.20
N PHE A 146 17.81 -9.98 0.05
CA PHE A 146 16.85 -10.25 1.11
C PHE A 146 16.45 -11.74 1.20
N GLU A 147 17.24 -12.65 0.63
CA GLU A 147 16.99 -14.09 0.74
C GLU A 147 16.86 -14.55 2.20
N GLY A 148 15.82 -15.33 2.50
CA GLY A 148 15.48 -15.76 3.86
C GLY A 148 14.77 -14.70 4.71
N TYR A 149 14.41 -13.53 4.15
CA TYR A 149 13.60 -12.54 4.86
C TYR A 149 12.21 -13.08 5.20
N PHE A 150 11.59 -13.81 4.28
CA PHE A 150 10.31 -14.46 4.47
C PHE A 150 10.49 -15.86 5.06
N LEU A 151 9.49 -16.34 5.80
CA LEU A 151 9.42 -17.73 6.26
C LEU A 151 9.48 -18.67 5.07
N ASP A 152 10.14 -19.81 5.24
CA ASP A 152 10.07 -20.89 4.26
C ASP A 152 8.66 -21.51 4.23
N ARG A 153 8.34 -22.22 3.14
CA ARG A 153 7.05 -22.89 2.93
C ARG A 153 6.69 -23.79 4.10
N ALA A 154 7.62 -24.60 4.60
CA ALA A 154 7.32 -25.57 5.64
C ALA A 154 6.97 -24.89 6.96
N ALA A 155 7.68 -23.81 7.33
CA ALA A 155 7.37 -22.99 8.49
C ALA A 155 6.02 -22.29 8.35
N LEU A 156 5.75 -21.70 7.18
CA LEU A 156 4.48 -21.03 6.91
C LEU A 156 3.30 -22.02 6.96
N CYS A 157 3.41 -23.17 6.29
CA CYS A 157 2.38 -24.21 6.32
C CYS A 157 2.13 -24.72 7.74
N ARG A 158 3.19 -24.99 8.53
CA ARG A 158 3.05 -25.40 9.93
C ARG A 158 2.33 -24.36 10.79
N GLU A 159 2.60 -23.08 10.59
CA GLU A 159 1.97 -21.99 11.35
C GLU A 159 0.45 -21.95 11.14
N PHE A 160 -0.01 -22.22 9.92
CA PHE A 160 -1.43 -22.17 9.54
C PHE A 160 -2.10 -23.54 9.43
N GLY A 161 -1.44 -24.62 9.83
CA GLY A 161 -2.00 -25.97 9.77
C GLY A 161 -2.23 -26.49 8.34
N LEU A 162 -1.49 -25.98 7.36
CA LEU A 162 -1.50 -26.44 5.98
C LEU A 162 -0.54 -27.63 5.81
N ASP A 163 -0.84 -28.50 4.85
CA ASP A 163 0.06 -29.58 4.46
C ASP A 163 1.17 -29.07 3.52
N PRO A 164 2.45 -29.08 3.94
CA PRO A 164 3.53 -28.56 3.11
C PRO A 164 3.83 -29.42 1.87
N ASP A 165 3.40 -30.68 1.85
CA ASP A 165 3.65 -31.63 0.75
C ASP A 165 2.59 -31.52 -0.36
N LYS A 166 1.45 -30.89 -0.06
CA LYS A 166 0.40 -30.59 -1.03
C LYS A 166 0.71 -29.35 -1.84
N ARG A 167 0.17 -29.27 -3.06
CA ARG A 167 0.32 -28.09 -3.93
C ARG A 167 -0.37 -26.87 -3.30
N LEU A 168 0.38 -25.78 -3.13
CA LEU A 168 -0.10 -24.55 -2.50
C LEU A 168 -0.53 -23.53 -3.56
N LEU A 169 -1.83 -23.33 -3.70
CA LEU A 169 -2.40 -22.28 -4.55
C LEU A 169 -2.63 -21.02 -3.73
N LEU A 170 -2.25 -19.87 -4.28
CA LEU A 170 -2.54 -18.56 -3.69
C LEU A 170 -3.51 -17.80 -4.58
N TYR A 171 -4.63 -17.35 -4.03
CA TYR A 171 -5.50 -16.37 -4.67
C TYR A 171 -5.39 -15.01 -3.99
N ILE A 172 -4.96 -14.00 -4.75
CA ILE A 172 -4.88 -12.61 -4.33
C ILE A 172 -6.16 -11.89 -4.76
N SER A 173 -7.07 -11.71 -3.81
CA SER A 173 -8.37 -11.08 -4.03
C SER A 173 -8.28 -9.55 -4.08
N SER A 174 -9.27 -8.91 -4.71
CA SER A 174 -9.50 -7.46 -4.64
C SER A 174 -11.00 -7.10 -4.63
N PHE A 175 -11.86 -7.97 -4.09
CA PHE A 175 -13.32 -7.78 -4.09
C PHE A 175 -13.85 -6.81 -3.02
N GLY A 176 -13.24 -5.63 -2.91
CA GLY A 176 -13.59 -4.64 -1.87
C GLY A 176 -15.05 -4.20 -1.89
N TYR A 177 -15.70 -4.18 -3.05
CA TYR A 177 -17.10 -3.76 -3.19
C TYR A 177 -18.09 -4.92 -3.04
N ALA A 178 -17.64 -6.18 -3.03
CA ALA A 178 -18.54 -7.32 -2.98
C ALA A 178 -19.32 -7.42 -1.67
N SER A 179 -18.76 -6.84 -0.60
CA SER A 179 -19.38 -6.81 0.74
C SER A 179 -20.21 -5.55 1.03
N MET A 180 -20.20 -4.56 0.12
CA MET A 180 -20.93 -3.30 0.30
C MET A 180 -22.41 -3.46 -0.06
N GLY A 181 -23.29 -2.91 0.78
CA GLY A 181 -24.72 -2.82 0.49
C GLY A 181 -25.04 -1.74 -0.55
N GLU A 182 -26.23 -1.78 -1.15
CA GLU A 182 -26.66 -0.79 -2.16
C GLU A 182 -26.62 0.66 -1.62
N ASP A 183 -27.04 0.88 -0.38
CA ASP A 183 -27.00 2.21 0.25
C ASP A 183 -25.56 2.72 0.44
N GLU A 184 -24.63 1.84 0.79
CA GLU A 184 -23.21 2.17 0.96
C GLU A 184 -22.57 2.52 -0.39
N VAL A 185 -22.89 1.77 -1.43
CA VAL A 185 -22.46 2.06 -2.80
C VAL A 185 -23.02 3.40 -3.26
N ALA A 186 -24.31 3.67 -3.03
CA ALA A 186 -24.94 4.94 -3.39
C ALA A 186 -24.31 6.14 -2.66
N GLU A 187 -24.01 5.99 -1.36
CA GLU A 187 -23.33 7.03 -0.58
C GLU A 187 -21.92 7.29 -1.12
N LEU A 188 -21.15 6.23 -1.37
CA LEU A 188 -19.79 6.32 -1.89
C LEU A 188 -19.77 6.95 -3.29
N SER A 189 -20.72 6.59 -4.15
CA SER A 189 -20.89 7.20 -5.46
C SER A 189 -21.15 8.70 -5.37
N ARG A 190 -22.05 9.13 -4.46
CA ARG A 190 -22.33 10.54 -4.23
C ARG A 190 -21.11 11.30 -3.70
N MET A 191 -20.35 10.69 -2.78
CA MET A 191 -19.16 11.32 -2.21
C MET A 191 -18.02 11.49 -3.21
N ALA A 192 -17.84 10.51 -4.10
CA ALA A 192 -16.80 10.52 -5.11
C ALA A 192 -17.19 11.28 -6.39
N GLY A 193 -18.49 11.51 -6.60
CA GLY A 193 -19.00 12.08 -7.86
C GLY A 193 -18.92 11.13 -9.05
N GLN A 194 -18.81 9.81 -8.81
CA GLN A 194 -18.70 8.76 -9.82
C GLN A 194 -19.62 7.60 -9.44
N ASP A 195 -20.32 6.99 -10.41
CA ASP A 195 -21.17 5.84 -10.14
C ASP A 195 -20.36 4.54 -10.04
N PHE A 196 -20.41 3.87 -8.88
CA PHE A 196 -19.77 2.57 -8.64
C PHE A 196 -20.74 1.38 -8.70
N SER A 197 -22.01 1.59 -9.07
CA SER A 197 -23.02 0.52 -9.05
C SER A 197 -22.63 -0.65 -9.94
N GLU A 198 -22.14 -0.39 -11.15
CA GLU A 198 -21.65 -1.44 -12.05
C GLU A 198 -20.41 -2.14 -11.49
N PHE A 199 -19.45 -1.38 -10.94
CA PHE A 199 -18.25 -1.96 -10.35
C PHE A 199 -18.57 -2.87 -9.16
N ALA A 200 -19.51 -2.46 -8.31
CA ALA A 200 -19.99 -3.26 -7.19
C ALA A 200 -20.65 -4.57 -7.68
N ARG A 201 -21.49 -4.50 -8.72
CA ARG A 201 -22.06 -5.69 -9.37
C ARG A 201 -20.98 -6.64 -9.88
N VAL A 202 -20.00 -6.12 -10.62
CA VAL A 202 -18.87 -6.89 -11.18
C VAL A 202 -18.04 -7.55 -10.08
N ASN A 203 -17.79 -6.86 -8.97
CA ASN A 203 -17.12 -7.42 -7.79
C ASN A 203 -17.90 -8.63 -7.23
N ARG A 204 -19.22 -8.49 -7.02
CA ARG A 204 -20.07 -9.57 -6.46
C ARG A 204 -20.13 -10.78 -7.38
N GLU A 205 -20.38 -10.57 -8.68
CA GLU A 205 -20.48 -11.64 -9.66
C GLU A 205 -19.13 -12.34 -9.88
N SER A 206 -18.04 -11.59 -9.96
CA SER A 206 -16.69 -12.16 -10.09
C SER A 206 -16.30 -12.96 -8.85
N MET A 207 -16.63 -12.47 -7.65
CA MET A 207 -16.37 -13.21 -6.40
C MET A 207 -17.16 -14.52 -6.40
N ALA A 208 -18.46 -14.47 -6.71
CA ALA A 208 -19.31 -15.66 -6.75
C ALA A 208 -18.79 -16.71 -7.75
N ALA A 209 -18.45 -16.30 -8.96
CA ALA A 209 -17.90 -17.19 -9.98
C ALA A 209 -16.53 -17.76 -9.57
N THR A 210 -15.64 -16.94 -9.00
CA THR A 210 -14.33 -17.40 -8.52
C THR A 210 -14.47 -18.46 -7.42
N LEU A 211 -15.38 -18.24 -6.46
CA LEU A 211 -15.63 -19.21 -5.39
C LEU A 211 -16.26 -20.50 -5.90
N ASP A 212 -17.15 -20.44 -6.90
CA ASP A 212 -17.66 -21.63 -7.60
C ASP A 212 -16.53 -22.42 -8.26
N TRP A 213 -15.60 -21.74 -8.93
CA TRP A 213 -14.46 -22.40 -9.57
C TRP A 213 -13.57 -23.12 -8.55
N PHE A 214 -13.29 -22.48 -7.41
CA PHE A 214 -12.53 -23.09 -6.33
C PHE A 214 -13.26 -24.27 -5.71
N ASP A 215 -14.57 -24.17 -5.49
CA ASP A 215 -15.39 -25.27 -4.99
C ASP A 215 -15.35 -26.49 -5.92
N ARG A 216 -15.53 -26.28 -7.22
CA ARG A 216 -15.50 -27.34 -8.24
C ARG A 216 -14.12 -27.99 -8.33
N TYR A 217 -13.06 -27.19 -8.32
CA TYR A 217 -11.69 -27.69 -8.43
C TYR A 217 -11.27 -28.48 -7.19
N LEU A 218 -11.46 -27.92 -5.99
CA LEU A 218 -11.09 -28.58 -4.73
C LEU A 218 -11.94 -29.84 -4.45
N ALA A 219 -13.08 -30.00 -5.12
CA ALA A 219 -13.88 -31.24 -5.03
C ALA A 219 -13.16 -32.48 -5.57
N VAL A 220 -12.27 -32.28 -6.54
CA VAL A 220 -11.59 -33.37 -7.26
C VAL A 220 -10.06 -33.33 -7.09
N HIS A 221 -9.54 -32.35 -6.34
CA HIS A 221 -8.11 -32.18 -6.03
C HIS A 221 -7.86 -32.08 -4.51
N PRO A 222 -7.93 -33.21 -3.78
CA PRO A 222 -7.68 -33.24 -2.32
C PRO A 222 -6.20 -33.02 -1.95
N ASP A 223 -5.31 -33.06 -2.94
CA ASP A 223 -3.87 -32.83 -2.88
C ASP A 223 -3.47 -31.34 -2.96
N VAL A 224 -4.46 -30.44 -2.88
CA VAL A 224 -4.28 -28.99 -3.00
C VAL A 224 -4.67 -28.29 -1.70
N GLU A 225 -3.86 -27.31 -1.31
CA GLU A 225 -4.19 -26.27 -0.34
C GLU A 225 -4.34 -24.94 -1.07
N LEU A 226 -5.53 -24.32 -1.03
CA LEU A 226 -5.80 -23.02 -1.63
C LEU A 226 -5.96 -21.96 -0.55
N VAL A 227 -5.04 -20.99 -0.54
CA VAL A 227 -5.08 -19.83 0.35
C VAL A 227 -5.70 -18.65 -0.39
N TYR A 228 -6.90 -18.27 0.06
CA TYR A 228 -7.61 -17.06 -0.34
C TYR A 228 -7.15 -15.88 0.52
N ARG A 229 -6.43 -14.94 -0.10
CA ARG A 229 -5.82 -13.79 0.55
C ARG A 229 -6.62 -12.53 0.21
N ARG A 230 -7.39 -12.06 1.19
CA ARG A 230 -8.25 -10.88 1.05
C ARG A 230 -7.47 -9.59 0.86
N HIS A 231 -8.07 -8.65 0.14
CA HIS A 231 -7.61 -7.27 0.16
C HIS A 231 -7.92 -6.63 1.54
N PRO A 232 -7.11 -5.70 2.08
CA PRO A 232 -7.40 -5.05 3.35
C PRO A 232 -8.75 -4.29 3.42
N SER A 233 -9.37 -3.99 2.27
CA SER A 233 -10.72 -3.40 2.20
C SER A 233 -11.84 -4.43 2.04
N GLU A 234 -11.52 -5.71 1.85
CA GLU A 234 -12.51 -6.79 1.75
C GLU A 234 -12.86 -7.28 3.15
N TRP A 235 -14.15 -7.18 3.49
CA TRP A 235 -14.66 -7.62 4.79
C TRP A 235 -14.86 -9.14 4.85
N ASP A 236 -15.19 -9.67 6.04
CA ASP A 236 -15.61 -11.06 6.17
C ASP A 236 -16.87 -11.32 5.35
N SER A 237 -16.90 -12.42 4.60
CA SER A 237 -18.02 -12.79 3.75
C SER A 237 -18.58 -14.14 4.16
N PRO A 238 -19.91 -14.28 4.34
CA PRO A 238 -20.55 -15.57 4.57
C PRO A 238 -20.23 -16.62 3.50
N ALA A 239 -20.02 -16.19 2.25
CA ALA A 239 -19.67 -17.10 1.15
C ALA A 239 -18.28 -17.72 1.34
N LEU A 240 -17.30 -16.94 1.83
CA LEU A 240 -15.97 -17.43 2.15
C LEU A 240 -16.02 -18.44 3.30
N ALA A 241 -16.76 -18.12 4.37
CA ALA A 241 -16.93 -19.01 5.51
C ALA A 241 -17.62 -20.33 5.12
N ALA A 242 -18.65 -20.25 4.27
CA ALA A 242 -19.36 -21.43 3.77
C ALA A 242 -18.42 -22.34 2.93
N LEU A 243 -17.60 -21.75 2.06
CA LEU A 243 -16.65 -22.53 1.26
C LEU A 243 -15.55 -23.17 2.13
N ALA A 244 -14.99 -22.43 3.09
CA ALA A 244 -14.00 -22.96 4.03
C ALA A 244 -14.55 -24.11 4.87
N ALA A 245 -15.82 -24.04 5.30
CA ALA A 245 -16.48 -25.13 6.00
C ALA A 245 -16.74 -26.35 5.09
N LYS A 246 -17.02 -26.11 3.80
CA LYS A 246 -17.32 -27.16 2.82
C LYS A 246 -16.06 -27.88 2.32
N ARG A 247 -14.93 -27.17 2.17
CA ARG A 247 -13.70 -27.65 1.54
C ARG A 247 -12.52 -27.55 2.51
N PRO A 248 -12.03 -28.68 3.05
CA PRO A 248 -10.87 -28.68 3.95
C PRO A 248 -9.59 -28.06 3.34
N GLY A 249 -9.44 -28.11 2.01
CA GLY A 249 -8.32 -27.49 1.30
C GLY A 249 -8.52 -26.01 0.95
N PHE A 250 -9.57 -25.35 1.43
CA PHE A 250 -9.81 -23.92 1.20
C PHE A 250 -9.59 -23.13 2.49
N HIS A 251 -8.67 -22.18 2.45
CA HIS A 251 -8.24 -21.40 3.61
C HIS A 251 -8.37 -19.92 3.35
N VAL A 252 -8.92 -19.17 4.30
CA VAL A 252 -8.96 -17.71 4.24
C VAL A 252 -7.96 -17.18 5.26
N ILE A 253 -6.82 -16.70 4.79
CA ILE A 253 -5.72 -16.28 5.67
C ILE A 253 -5.35 -14.82 5.37
N PHE A 254 -5.29 -13.99 6.41
CA PHE A 254 -5.00 -12.57 6.30
C PHE A 254 -3.62 -12.19 6.83
N GLU A 255 -3.09 -13.02 7.73
CA GLU A 255 -1.82 -12.88 8.39
C GLU A 255 -0.65 -12.90 7.39
N HIS A 256 0.42 -12.21 7.77
CA HIS A 256 1.61 -11.96 6.95
C HIS A 256 1.36 -11.13 5.69
N SER A 257 2.47 -10.64 5.11
CA SER A 257 2.41 -9.87 3.88
C SER A 257 2.03 -10.77 2.70
N VAL A 258 1.44 -10.20 1.65
CA VAL A 258 1.18 -10.95 0.41
C VAL A 258 2.48 -11.48 -0.22
N LYS A 259 3.61 -10.76 -0.08
CA LYS A 259 4.96 -11.23 -0.48
C LYS A 259 5.35 -12.54 0.18
N GLN A 260 5.09 -12.70 1.47
CA GLN A 260 5.33 -13.97 2.21
C GLN A 260 4.61 -15.15 1.56
N TRP A 261 3.35 -14.95 1.18
CA TRP A 261 2.53 -15.97 0.53
C TRP A 261 2.96 -16.21 -0.92
N ILE A 262 3.26 -15.14 -1.67
CA ILE A 262 3.78 -15.22 -3.03
C ILE A 262 5.04 -16.08 -3.05
N THR A 263 6.01 -15.84 -2.16
CA THR A 263 7.27 -16.61 -2.14
C THR A 263 7.07 -18.10 -1.81
N ALA A 264 6.01 -18.47 -1.08
CA ALA A 264 5.73 -19.85 -0.71
C ALA A 264 4.87 -20.62 -1.74
N ALA A 265 3.99 -19.94 -2.49
CA ALA A 265 2.99 -20.57 -3.36
C ALA A 265 3.58 -21.27 -4.61
N ASP A 266 2.96 -22.37 -5.04
CA ASP A 266 3.29 -23.04 -6.29
C ASP A 266 2.64 -22.35 -7.49
N ASP A 267 1.38 -21.95 -7.33
CA ASP A 267 0.62 -21.22 -8.35
C ASP A 267 -0.11 -20.05 -7.73
N ILE A 268 -0.12 -18.95 -8.48
CA ILE A 268 -0.69 -17.69 -8.04
C ILE A 268 -1.79 -17.28 -9.01
N PHE A 269 -2.90 -16.87 -8.43
CA PHE A 269 -4.05 -16.31 -9.11
C PHE A 269 -4.32 -14.93 -8.55
N ILE A 270 -4.71 -14.02 -9.42
CA ILE A 270 -4.93 -12.63 -9.05
C ILE A 270 -6.10 -12.08 -9.83
N TRP A 271 -6.94 -11.27 -9.19
CA TRP A 271 -7.97 -10.54 -9.89
C TRP A 271 -7.39 -9.23 -10.43
N MET A 272 -7.22 -8.22 -9.56
CA MET A 272 -6.80 -6.89 -9.98
C MET A 272 -6.07 -6.14 -8.85
N SER A 273 -4.91 -6.64 -8.47
CA SER A 273 -4.14 -6.13 -7.33
C SER A 273 -2.77 -5.60 -7.74
N THR A 274 -2.30 -4.55 -7.06
CA THR A 274 -0.92 -4.07 -7.22
C THR A 274 0.14 -5.12 -6.87
N ALA A 275 -0.25 -6.18 -6.16
CA ALA A 275 0.58 -7.35 -5.89
C ALA A 275 1.04 -8.10 -7.15
N ILE A 276 0.48 -7.81 -8.34
CA ILE A 276 0.98 -8.34 -9.61
C ILE A 276 2.48 -8.03 -9.81
N ALA A 277 2.92 -6.83 -9.40
CA ALA A 277 4.32 -6.47 -9.43
C ALA A 277 5.13 -7.34 -8.45
N GLU A 278 4.61 -7.59 -7.24
CA GLU A 278 5.27 -8.45 -6.26
C GLU A 278 5.43 -9.89 -6.76
N VAL A 279 4.48 -10.41 -7.56
CA VAL A 279 4.64 -11.73 -8.21
C VAL A 279 5.80 -11.69 -9.20
N TYR A 280 5.86 -10.67 -10.05
CA TYR A 280 6.93 -10.48 -11.03
C TYR A 280 8.31 -10.39 -10.36
N PHE A 281 8.46 -9.51 -9.38
CA PHE A 281 9.73 -9.30 -8.66
C PHE A 281 10.14 -10.50 -7.79
N ALA A 282 9.19 -11.37 -7.41
CA ALA A 282 9.51 -12.65 -6.77
C ALA A 282 10.03 -13.72 -7.74
N GLY A 283 10.14 -13.41 -9.03
CA GLY A 283 10.54 -14.36 -10.07
C GLY A 283 9.48 -15.43 -10.34
N LYS A 284 8.21 -15.15 -10.01
CA LYS A 284 7.09 -16.08 -10.18
C LYS A 284 6.17 -15.65 -11.30
N SER A 285 5.34 -16.59 -11.74
CA SER A 285 4.24 -16.33 -12.66
C SER A 285 2.89 -16.45 -11.96
N CYS A 286 1.85 -15.89 -12.58
CA CYS A 286 0.48 -15.98 -12.11
C CYS A 286 -0.51 -16.01 -13.26
N ARG A 287 -1.78 -16.26 -12.93
CA ARG A 287 -2.91 -16.19 -13.86
C ARG A 287 -3.88 -15.10 -13.40
N ILE A 288 -4.21 -14.20 -14.31
CA ILE A 288 -5.19 -13.15 -14.05
C ILE A 288 -6.58 -13.76 -14.25
N LEU A 289 -7.35 -13.89 -13.17
CA LEU A 289 -8.73 -14.37 -13.27
C LEU A 289 -9.62 -13.18 -13.65
N ARG A 290 -10.48 -13.35 -14.65
CA ARG A 290 -11.48 -12.37 -15.09
C ARG A 290 -12.82 -13.08 -15.36
N PRO A 291 -13.51 -13.62 -14.33
CA PRO A 291 -14.79 -14.28 -14.55
C PRO A 291 -15.85 -13.33 -15.11
N GLN A 292 -15.77 -12.05 -14.76
CA GLN A 292 -16.53 -10.97 -15.39
C GLN A 292 -15.54 -9.91 -15.94
N PRO A 293 -15.90 -9.23 -17.05
CA PRO A 293 -15.17 -8.07 -17.51
C PRO A 293 -15.26 -6.95 -16.46
N ILE A 294 -14.18 -6.19 -16.32
CA ILE A 294 -14.16 -4.99 -15.48
C ILE A 294 -14.43 -3.76 -16.33
N PRO A 295 -15.24 -2.79 -15.85
CA PRO A 295 -15.43 -1.52 -16.55
C PRO A 295 -14.10 -0.78 -16.65
N HIS A 296 -13.81 -0.26 -17.84
CA HIS A 296 -12.49 0.27 -18.20
C HIS A 296 -11.95 1.32 -17.22
N GLU A 297 -12.83 2.16 -16.66
CA GLU A 297 -12.49 3.24 -15.75
C GLU A 297 -11.92 2.73 -14.41
N PHE A 298 -12.13 1.45 -14.09
CA PHE A 298 -11.65 0.81 -12.87
C PHE A 298 -10.53 -0.20 -13.12
N ASP A 299 -10.18 -0.53 -14.38
CA ASP A 299 -9.11 -1.47 -14.68
C ASP A 299 -7.75 -0.75 -14.74
N PRO A 300 -6.80 -1.02 -13.83
CA PRO A 300 -5.51 -0.36 -13.82
C PRO A 300 -4.75 -0.61 -15.11
N VAL A 301 -4.07 0.43 -15.60
CA VAL A 301 -3.35 0.41 -16.88
C VAL A 301 -2.28 -0.68 -17.00
N ILE A 302 -1.80 -1.23 -15.89
CA ILE A 302 -0.83 -2.33 -15.87
C ILE A 302 -1.42 -3.66 -16.35
N TYR A 303 -2.73 -3.84 -16.19
CA TYR A 303 -3.46 -5.04 -16.59
C TYR A 303 -3.91 -5.00 -18.05
N ARG A 304 -3.76 -3.85 -18.72
CA ARG A 304 -4.12 -3.66 -20.12
C ARG A 304 -3.42 -4.72 -20.97
N ASP A 305 -4.20 -5.39 -21.81
CA ASP A 305 -3.76 -6.47 -22.72
C ASP A 305 -3.14 -7.69 -22.01
N GLY A 306 -3.28 -7.79 -20.68
CA GLY A 306 -2.81 -8.94 -19.91
C GLY A 306 -3.57 -10.22 -20.27
N ARG A 307 -2.87 -11.35 -20.32
CA ARG A 307 -3.49 -12.66 -20.57
C ARG A 307 -4.37 -13.06 -19.39
N CYS A 308 -5.68 -13.19 -19.65
CA CYS A 308 -6.69 -13.46 -18.64
C CYS A 308 -7.31 -14.86 -18.81
N VAL A 309 -7.81 -15.39 -17.70
CA VAL A 309 -8.58 -16.63 -17.60
C VAL A 309 -10.03 -16.24 -17.29
N GLY A 310 -10.93 -16.51 -18.22
CA GLY A 310 -12.34 -16.07 -18.17
C GLY A 310 -13.34 -17.17 -17.84
N SER A 311 -12.94 -18.44 -17.88
CA SER A 311 -13.82 -19.58 -17.61
C SER A 311 -13.23 -20.59 -16.62
N TYR A 312 -14.10 -21.43 -16.05
CA TYR A 312 -13.67 -22.54 -15.20
C TYR A 312 -12.78 -23.51 -15.97
N GLU A 313 -13.13 -23.80 -17.22
CA GLU A 313 -12.42 -24.74 -18.08
C GLU A 313 -10.99 -24.26 -18.33
N GLU A 314 -10.82 -22.96 -18.61
CA GLU A 314 -9.50 -22.33 -18.71
C GLU A 314 -8.74 -22.36 -17.38
N PHE A 315 -9.41 -22.07 -16.25
CA PHE A 315 -8.79 -22.12 -14.93
C PHE A 315 -8.25 -23.53 -14.59
N ALA A 316 -9.06 -24.57 -14.78
CA ALA A 316 -8.69 -25.95 -14.52
C ALA A 316 -7.58 -26.43 -15.49
N ALA A 317 -7.69 -26.08 -16.78
CA ALA A 317 -6.67 -26.39 -17.77
C ALA A 317 -5.33 -25.74 -17.42
N ALA A 318 -5.35 -24.48 -16.96
CA ALA A 318 -4.15 -23.74 -16.64
C ALA A 318 -3.40 -24.34 -15.44
N LEU A 319 -4.09 -24.95 -14.47
CA LEU A 319 -3.46 -25.69 -13.36
C LEU A 319 -2.86 -27.04 -13.77
N SER A 320 -3.32 -27.61 -14.88
CA SER A 320 -2.81 -28.88 -15.42
C SER A 320 -1.63 -28.67 -16.38
N ALA A 321 -1.45 -27.44 -16.88
CA ALA A 321 -0.37 -27.06 -17.76
C ALA A 321 0.93 -26.70 -17.00
N PRO A 322 2.10 -26.76 -17.65
CA PRO A 322 3.33 -26.17 -17.11
C PRO A 322 3.15 -24.71 -16.69
N ALA A 323 4.02 -24.23 -15.80
CA ALA A 323 4.01 -22.84 -15.35
C ALA A 323 3.94 -21.88 -16.55
N ALA A 324 2.87 -21.09 -16.60
CA ALA A 324 2.66 -20.13 -17.66
C ALA A 324 3.72 -19.03 -17.62
N GLU A 325 4.05 -18.44 -18.77
CA GLU A 325 4.75 -17.16 -18.79
C GLU A 325 3.97 -16.09 -18.01
N PHE A 326 4.70 -15.09 -17.49
CA PHE A 326 4.07 -13.98 -16.78
C PHE A 326 3.00 -13.31 -17.66
N PRO A 327 1.79 -13.00 -17.14
CA PRO A 327 0.65 -12.68 -18.00
C PRO A 327 0.70 -11.27 -18.59
N ILE A 328 1.63 -10.42 -18.14
CA ILE A 328 1.82 -9.03 -18.58
C ILE A 328 3.21 -8.89 -19.20
N PRO A 329 3.38 -8.13 -20.29
CA PRO A 329 4.71 -7.89 -20.87
C PRO A 329 5.67 -7.23 -19.88
N LYS A 330 6.94 -7.66 -19.93
CA LYS A 330 8.02 -7.19 -19.04
C LYS A 330 8.14 -5.66 -19.03
N GLU A 331 8.13 -5.05 -20.22
CA GLU A 331 8.23 -3.62 -20.45
C GLU A 331 7.05 -2.79 -19.91
N VAL A 332 5.92 -3.45 -19.60
CA VAL A 332 4.79 -2.84 -18.92
C VAL A 332 5.04 -2.79 -17.42
N ILE A 333 5.40 -3.93 -16.82
CA ILE A 333 5.73 -3.99 -15.39
C ILE A 333 6.90 -3.07 -15.06
N GLU A 334 8.01 -3.20 -15.78
CA GLU A 334 9.23 -2.44 -15.51
C GLU A 334 9.10 -0.95 -15.86
N GLY A 335 8.14 -0.60 -16.73
CA GLY A 335 7.78 0.79 -16.99
C GLY A 335 7.17 1.49 -15.77
N TYR A 336 6.41 0.76 -14.94
CA TYR A 336 5.81 1.26 -13.69
C TYR A 336 6.69 1.01 -12.46
N PHE A 337 7.50 -0.05 -12.49
CA PHE A 337 8.37 -0.45 -11.39
C PHE A 337 9.80 -0.66 -11.92
N ASP A 338 10.65 0.32 -11.74
CA ASP A 338 12.02 0.28 -12.23
C ASP A 338 12.84 -0.84 -11.55
N ASP A 339 13.27 -1.82 -12.35
CA ASP A 339 14.07 -2.98 -11.94
C ASP A 339 15.55 -2.76 -12.25
N ASP A 340 16.24 -1.98 -11.41
CA ASP A 340 17.70 -1.86 -11.48
C ASP A 340 18.34 -3.08 -10.78
N PRO A 341 18.94 -4.02 -11.52
CA PRO A 341 19.52 -5.22 -10.92
C PRO A 341 20.76 -4.90 -10.09
N ALA A 342 21.48 -3.81 -10.40
CA ALA A 342 22.71 -3.44 -9.73
C ALA A 342 22.49 -2.66 -8.43
N ARG A 343 21.37 -1.93 -8.33
CA ARG A 343 21.13 -1.04 -7.19
C ARG A 343 19.68 -1.11 -6.67
N PRO A 344 19.46 -1.69 -5.48
CA PRO A 344 18.17 -1.68 -4.78
C PRO A 344 17.53 -0.29 -4.66
N ALA A 345 16.21 -0.24 -4.69
CA ALA A 345 15.43 1.01 -4.60
C ALA A 345 15.66 1.77 -3.28
N TYR A 346 15.89 1.08 -2.16
CA TYR A 346 16.14 1.71 -0.86
C TYR A 346 17.45 2.49 -0.83
N LEU A 347 18.48 2.03 -1.55
CA LEU A 347 19.74 2.76 -1.70
C LEU A 347 19.53 4.01 -2.55
N ARG A 348 18.85 3.87 -3.70
CA ARG A 348 18.53 5.00 -4.60
C ARG A 348 17.69 6.06 -3.90
N MET A 349 16.70 5.64 -3.12
CA MET A 349 15.90 6.51 -2.26
C MET A 349 16.76 7.19 -1.19
N ALA A 350 17.63 6.45 -0.49
CA ALA A 350 18.54 7.04 0.50
C ALA A 350 19.52 8.05 -0.12
N ASP A 351 20.00 7.81 -1.35
CA ASP A 351 20.83 8.74 -2.11
C ASP A 351 20.06 10.03 -2.44
N LEU A 352 18.81 9.90 -2.92
CA LEU A 352 17.94 11.04 -3.17
C LEU A 352 17.72 11.85 -1.88
N LEU A 353 17.43 11.20 -0.76
CA LEU A 353 17.22 11.86 0.52
C LEU A 353 18.48 12.57 1.03
N GLU A 354 19.65 11.93 0.89
CA GLU A 354 20.95 12.54 1.18
C GLU A 354 21.23 13.75 0.28
N GLN A 355 20.91 13.66 -1.01
CA GLN A 355 21.05 14.76 -1.96
C GLN A 355 20.16 15.94 -1.54
N VAL A 356 18.87 15.70 -1.31
CA VAL A 356 17.91 16.73 -0.87
C VAL A 356 18.35 17.36 0.45
N HIS A 357 18.95 16.58 1.35
CA HIS A 357 19.52 17.11 2.59
C HIS A 357 20.69 18.06 2.32
N ARG A 358 21.70 17.62 1.56
CA ARG A 358 22.98 18.32 1.38
C ARG A 358 22.90 19.52 0.45
N GLU A 359 22.15 19.41 -0.63
CA GLU A 359 22.11 20.41 -1.69
C GLU A 359 21.14 21.58 -1.36
N PRO A 360 21.24 22.70 -2.09
CA PRO A 360 20.20 23.71 -2.11
C PRO A 360 18.83 23.10 -2.49
N PRO A 361 17.71 23.62 -1.95
CA PRO A 361 16.38 23.17 -2.37
C PRO A 361 16.20 23.27 -3.88
N ARG A 362 15.62 22.22 -4.49
CA ARG A 362 15.35 22.17 -5.94
C ARG A 362 14.27 23.15 -6.38
N ASP A 363 13.42 23.53 -5.44
CA ASP A 363 12.29 24.43 -5.62
C ASP A 363 11.86 24.99 -4.25
N HIS A 364 10.83 25.83 -4.23
CA HIS A 364 10.34 26.54 -3.05
C HIS A 364 8.86 26.27 -2.79
N PRO A 365 8.52 25.13 -2.13
CA PRO A 365 7.12 24.79 -1.83
C PRO A 365 6.44 25.78 -0.88
N PHE A 366 7.20 26.61 -0.13
CA PHE A 366 6.66 27.64 0.77
C PHE A 366 6.88 29.08 0.26
N ASP A 367 6.91 29.26 -1.05
CA ASP A 367 6.95 30.60 -1.66
C ASP A 367 5.70 31.45 -1.37
N ALA A 368 5.69 32.68 -1.89
CA ALA A 368 4.63 33.65 -1.61
C ALA A 368 3.23 33.23 -2.10
N ALA A 369 3.13 32.26 -3.02
CA ALA A 369 1.85 31.75 -3.50
C ALA A 369 1.16 30.86 -2.46
N PHE A 370 1.92 30.23 -1.55
CA PHE A 370 1.36 29.38 -0.51
C PHE A 370 1.17 30.13 0.82
N ARG A 371 -0.06 30.08 1.34
CA ARG A 371 -0.45 30.69 2.60
C ARG A 371 -0.67 29.60 3.66
N PRO A 372 0.38 29.13 4.35
CA PRO A 372 0.24 28.10 5.36
C PRO A 372 -0.52 28.63 6.58
N HIS A 373 -1.25 27.75 7.25
CA HIS A 373 -2.00 28.08 8.45
C HIS A 373 -1.95 26.93 9.45
N PHE A 374 -1.78 27.25 10.72
CA PHE A 374 -1.70 26.21 11.75
C PHE A 374 -3.11 25.78 12.16
N ASN A 375 -3.40 24.48 12.03
CA ASN A 375 -4.70 23.94 12.35
C ASN A 375 -4.81 23.61 13.85
N TRP A 376 -5.22 24.60 14.64
CA TRP A 376 -5.43 24.48 16.08
C TRP A 376 -6.46 23.42 16.44
N LEU A 377 -7.56 23.33 15.69
CA LEU A 377 -8.60 22.33 15.91
C LEU A 377 -8.03 20.92 15.82
N LYS A 378 -7.30 20.61 14.74
CA LYS A 378 -6.61 19.32 14.56
C LYS A 378 -5.59 19.08 15.66
N CYS A 379 -4.83 20.09 16.06
CA CYS A 379 -3.85 19.97 17.15
C CYS A 379 -4.50 19.51 18.46
N PHE A 380 -5.56 20.19 18.91
CA PHE A 380 -6.26 19.85 20.15
C PHE A 380 -7.09 18.56 20.04
N ALA A 381 -7.72 18.31 18.89
CA ALA A 381 -8.44 17.07 18.63
C ALA A 381 -7.52 15.85 18.76
N LEU A 382 -6.33 15.91 18.17
CA LEU A 382 -5.35 14.82 18.31
C LEU A 382 -4.91 14.62 19.77
N ILE A 383 -4.70 15.69 20.54
CA ILE A 383 -4.41 15.55 21.98
C ILE A 383 -5.53 14.81 22.70
N GLY A 384 -6.79 15.20 22.45
CA GLY A 384 -7.96 14.58 23.07
C GLY A 384 -8.13 13.10 22.68
N VAL A 385 -8.06 12.78 21.38
CA VAL A 385 -8.23 11.39 20.91
C VAL A 385 -7.10 10.47 21.38
N HIS A 386 -5.86 10.97 21.43
CA HIS A 386 -4.74 10.20 22.00
C HIS A 386 -4.88 10.00 23.52
N ALA A 387 -5.50 10.95 24.24
CA ALA A 387 -5.83 10.75 25.66
C ALA A 387 -6.91 9.68 25.83
N LEU A 388 -7.92 9.65 24.96
CA LEU A 388 -8.93 8.59 24.94
C LEU A 388 -8.31 7.20 24.68
N ASP A 389 -7.41 7.07 23.70
CA ASP A 389 -6.67 5.82 23.44
C ASP A 389 -5.84 5.39 24.66
N ALA A 390 -5.10 6.31 25.26
CA ALA A 390 -4.29 6.02 26.45
C ALA A 390 -5.13 5.57 27.67
N LEU A 391 -6.38 6.01 27.75
CA LEU A 391 -7.33 5.63 28.80
C LEU A 391 -8.24 4.46 28.40
N HIS A 392 -8.06 3.87 27.21
CA HIS A 392 -8.92 2.83 26.66
C HIS A 392 -10.42 3.22 26.63
N LEU A 393 -10.70 4.49 26.33
CA LEU A 393 -12.04 5.04 26.24
C LEU A 393 -12.48 5.16 24.78
N ASP A 394 -13.28 4.20 24.32
CA ASP A 394 -13.86 4.21 22.97
C ASP A 394 -14.80 5.43 22.78
N PRO A 395 -14.57 6.31 21.78
CA PRO A 395 -15.47 7.42 21.44
C PRO A 395 -16.94 7.02 21.26
N ALA A 396 -17.23 5.79 20.83
CA ALA A 396 -18.59 5.28 20.67
C ALA A 396 -19.42 5.34 21.98
N ARG A 397 -18.76 5.30 23.15
CA ARG A 397 -19.42 5.43 24.46
C ARG A 397 -20.08 6.80 24.65
N PHE A 398 -19.60 7.83 23.96
CA PHE A 398 -20.15 9.19 24.04
C PHE A 398 -21.26 9.45 23.02
N ARG A 399 -21.59 8.48 22.15
CA ARG A 399 -22.57 8.67 21.07
C ARG A 399 -23.96 9.08 21.59
N ARG A 400 -24.36 8.63 22.78
CA ARG A 400 -25.64 9.03 23.42
C ARG A 400 -25.64 10.47 23.96
N ILE A 401 -24.47 11.03 24.23
CA ILE A 401 -24.30 12.36 24.84
C ILE A 401 -24.02 13.40 23.74
N CYS A 402 -23.12 13.07 22.82
CA CYS A 402 -22.74 13.93 21.70
C CYS A 402 -22.41 13.05 20.47
N PRO A 403 -23.41 12.71 19.65
CA PRO A 403 -23.19 11.93 18.43
C PRO A 403 -22.14 12.56 17.49
N PRO A 404 -22.15 13.88 17.20
CA PRO A 404 -21.15 14.49 16.33
C PRO A 404 -19.71 14.33 16.82
N PHE A 405 -19.49 14.42 18.14
CA PHE A 405 -18.19 14.17 18.74
C PHE A 405 -17.78 12.70 18.61
N ALA A 406 -18.70 11.78 18.91
CA ALA A 406 -18.43 10.35 18.83
C ALA A 406 -18.04 9.91 17.41
N ASP A 407 -18.70 10.45 16.39
CA ASP A 407 -18.40 10.13 15.00
C ASP A 407 -17.05 10.73 14.56
N PHE A 408 -16.80 12.01 14.88
CA PHE A 408 -15.55 12.67 14.57
C PHE A 408 -14.34 12.04 15.28
N ALA A 409 -14.43 11.85 16.60
CA ALA A 409 -13.37 11.24 17.40
C ALA A 409 -13.22 9.75 17.07
N GLY A 410 -14.31 9.04 16.82
CA GLY A 410 -14.32 7.62 16.43
C GLY A 410 -13.54 7.36 15.15
N ARG A 411 -13.70 8.20 14.12
CA ARG A 411 -12.94 8.10 12.87
C ARG A 411 -11.44 8.21 13.12
N ILE A 412 -11.00 9.25 13.83
CA ILE A 412 -9.58 9.49 14.15
C ILE A 412 -9.03 8.37 15.04
N TYR A 413 -9.79 7.96 16.05
CA TYR A 413 -9.43 6.87 16.96
C TYR A 413 -9.20 5.56 16.20
N GLY A 414 -10.09 5.21 15.28
CA GLY A 414 -9.95 4.03 14.43
C GLY A 414 -8.67 4.07 13.57
N TYR A 415 -8.34 5.22 12.99
CA TYR A 415 -7.07 5.38 12.27
C TYR A 415 -5.85 5.23 13.19
N ILE A 416 -5.88 5.81 14.38
CA ILE A 416 -4.79 5.67 15.37
C ILE A 416 -4.58 4.21 15.74
N GLN A 417 -5.65 3.45 16.02
CA GLN A 417 -5.56 2.02 16.32
C GLN A 417 -4.91 1.25 15.16
N LYS A 418 -5.39 1.45 13.94
CA LYS A 418 -4.87 0.76 12.73
C LYS A 418 -3.41 1.12 12.44
N ALA A 419 -2.96 2.31 12.84
CA ALA A 419 -1.61 2.79 12.57
C ALA A 419 -0.63 2.62 13.75
N LYS A 420 -1.08 2.04 14.87
CA LYS A 420 -0.28 1.82 16.08
C LYS A 420 0.59 0.58 15.93
N VAL A 421 1.89 0.75 16.15
CA VAL A 421 2.85 -0.36 16.20
C VAL A 421 3.45 -0.40 17.60
N ALA A 422 3.26 -1.51 18.32
CA ALA A 422 3.82 -1.68 19.65
C ALA A 422 5.35 -1.58 19.63
N PRO A 423 6.00 -0.97 20.64
CA PRO A 423 7.46 -0.85 20.67
C PRO A 423 8.22 -2.18 20.51
N ALA A 424 7.69 -3.26 21.09
CA ALA A 424 8.24 -4.61 20.93
C ALA A 424 8.22 -5.07 19.46
N GLN A 425 7.10 -4.86 18.76
CA GLN A 425 6.97 -5.18 17.34
C GLN A 425 7.95 -4.36 16.48
N GLN A 426 8.09 -3.06 16.77
CA GLN A 426 9.07 -2.20 16.07
C GLN A 426 10.50 -2.73 16.26
N GLN A 427 10.84 -3.20 17.46
CA GLN A 427 12.16 -3.75 17.76
C GLN A 427 12.41 -5.05 17.00
N VAL A 428 11.42 -5.94 16.92
CA VAL A 428 11.50 -7.19 16.14
C VAL A 428 11.76 -6.89 14.66
N TRP A 429 10.99 -5.98 14.06
CA TRP A 429 11.18 -5.61 12.65
C TRP A 429 12.53 -4.94 12.38
N ARG A 430 12.99 -4.07 13.28
CA ARG A 430 14.33 -3.45 13.18
C ARG A 430 15.43 -4.49 13.25
N GLN A 431 15.36 -5.42 14.19
CA GLN A 431 16.34 -6.50 14.32
C GLN A 431 16.34 -7.42 13.11
N LYS A 432 15.17 -7.68 12.53
CA LYS A 432 15.04 -8.45 11.30
C LYS A 432 15.72 -7.72 10.13
N ILE A 433 15.35 -6.47 9.88
CA ILE A 433 15.90 -5.64 8.77
C ILE A 433 17.41 -5.41 8.91
N ALA A 434 17.92 -5.19 10.13
CA ALA A 434 19.34 -4.92 10.36
C ALA A 434 20.27 -6.05 9.87
N ARG A 435 19.76 -7.28 9.71
CA ARG A 435 20.52 -8.42 9.17
C ARG A 435 20.80 -8.30 7.67
N TYR A 436 20.05 -7.46 6.97
CA TYR A 436 20.06 -7.33 5.51
C TYR A 436 20.70 -6.03 5.02
N ILE A 437 21.06 -5.13 5.93
CA ILE A 437 21.78 -3.90 5.62
C ILE A 437 23.27 -4.17 5.79
N LYS A 438 24.04 -3.96 4.71
CA LYS A 438 25.49 -4.22 4.65
C LYS A 438 26.32 -2.95 4.85
#